data_AF-F4II26-F1
#
_entry.id   AF-F4II26-F1
#
_cell.length_a   1.000
_cell.length_b   1.000
_cell.length_c   1.000
_cell.angle_alpha   90.00
_cell.angle_beta   90.00
_cell.angle_gamma   90.00
#
_symmetry.space_group_name_H-M   'P 1'
#
loop_
_entity.id
_entity.type
_entity.pdbx_description
1 polymer ?
#
loop_
_entity_poly.entity_id
_entity_poly.type
_entity_poly.pdbx_seq_one_letter_code
_entity_poly.pdbx_strand_id
1 'polypeptide(L)'
;MGFSGLAPILHKLIIFWDQPEALHTTCYEILMGLLYGLGALVYATRIPERWMPGKFDIAGHSHQLFHVLVVAGAFTHYRAGLVYLKWRDIEGC
;
A
#
# COMPACT_ATOMS: atom_id res chain seq x y z
N MET A 1 8.82 4.38 9.36
CA MET A 1 8.70 2.93 9.16
C MET A 1 8.34 2.58 7.72
N GLY A 2 7.18 2.97 7.14
CA GLY A 2 6.81 2.54 5.77
C GLY A 2 7.78 2.91 4.63
N PHE A 3 8.41 4.09 4.68
CA PHE A 3 9.33 4.56 3.63
C PHE A 3 10.63 3.73 3.50
N SER A 4 11.02 2.95 4.51
CA SER A 4 12.23 2.12 4.41
C SER A 4 12.09 0.99 3.40
N GLY A 5 10.88 0.70 2.92
CA GLY A 5 10.63 -0.27 1.85
C GLY A 5 11.21 0.15 0.49
N LEU A 6 11.55 1.42 0.27
CA LEU A 6 12.14 1.85 -1.01
C LEU A 6 13.49 1.19 -1.28
N ALA A 7 14.34 1.04 -0.28
CA ALA A 7 15.66 0.43 -0.44
C ALA A 7 15.60 -1.04 -0.95
N PRO A 8 14.84 -1.96 -0.33
CA PRO A 8 14.72 -3.32 -0.84
C PRO A 8 13.98 -3.40 -2.19
N ILE A 9 13.02 -2.50 -2.47
CA ILE A 9 12.36 -2.46 -3.79
C ILE A 9 13.36 -2.08 -4.89
N LEU A 10 14.17 -1.04 -4.68
CA LEU A 10 15.21 -0.65 -5.63
C LEU A 10 16.24 -1.77 -5.80
N HIS A 11 16.66 -2.41 -4.71
CA HIS A 11 17.57 -3.54 -4.75
C HIS A 11 16.99 -4.70 -5.58
N LYS A 12 15.72 -5.07 -5.36
CA LYS A 12 14.99 -6.09 -6.14
C LYS A 12 14.98 -5.73 -7.63
N LEU A 13 14.65 -4.49 -7.96
CA LEU A 13 14.57 -4.02 -9.36
C LEU A 13 15.92 -4.00 -10.05
N ILE A 14 17.03 -3.77 -9.33
CA ILE A 14 18.38 -3.82 -9.90
C ILE A 14 18.79 -5.27 -10.21
N ILE A 15 18.49 -6.21 -9.31
CA ILE A 15 18.91 -7.61 -9.46
C ILE A 15 18.04 -8.38 -10.44
N PHE A 16 16.71 -8.16 -10.41
CA PHE A 16 15.72 -8.94 -11.16
C PHE A 16 14.99 -8.09 -12.20
N TRP A 17 15.71 -7.17 -12.85
CA TRP A 17 15.13 -6.21 -13.81
C TRP A 17 14.48 -6.88 -15.02
N ASP A 18 14.93 -8.10 -15.35
CA ASP A 18 14.46 -8.94 -16.45
C ASP A 18 13.22 -9.79 -16.08
N GLN A 19 12.88 -9.87 -14.80
CA GLN A 19 11.80 -10.73 -14.30
C GLN A 19 10.46 -9.96 -14.25
N PRO A 20 9.43 -10.39 -15.00
CA PRO A 20 8.14 -9.68 -15.02
C PRO A 20 7.43 -9.67 -13.66
N GLU A 21 7.66 -10.67 -12.82
CA GLU A 21 7.17 -10.78 -11.45
C GLU A 21 7.74 -9.67 -10.55
N ALA A 22 8.99 -9.27 -10.76
CA ALA A 22 9.62 -8.19 -10.01
C ALA A 22 8.95 -6.84 -10.32
N LEU A 23 8.61 -6.57 -11.58
CA LEU A 23 7.86 -5.37 -11.96
C LEU A 23 6.41 -5.42 -11.46
N HIS A 24 5.73 -6.55 -11.58
CA HIS A 24 4.35 -6.71 -11.15
C HIS A 24 4.19 -6.53 -9.63
N THR A 25 5.09 -7.13 -8.84
CA THR A 25 5.11 -6.94 -7.37
C THR A 25 5.43 -5.50 -6.99
N THR A 26 6.32 -4.84 -7.74
CA THR A 26 6.62 -3.40 -7.56
C THR A 26 5.39 -2.52 -7.75
N CYS A 27 4.54 -2.81 -8.73
CA CYS A 27 3.28 -2.08 -8.91
C CYS A 27 2.37 -2.18 -7.67
N TYR A 28 2.25 -3.38 -7.08
CA TYR A 28 1.51 -3.55 -5.82
C TYR A 28 2.16 -2.82 -4.65
N GLU A 29 3.49 -2.81 -4.56
CA GLU A 29 4.23 -2.12 -3.49
C GLU A 29 4.08 -0.59 -3.59
N ILE A 30 4.12 -0.03 -4.81
CA ILE A 30 3.83 1.39 -5.05
C ILE A 30 2.40 1.71 -4.66
N LEU A 31 1.42 0.90 -5.09
CA LEU A 31 0.02 1.08 -4.73
C LEU A 31 -0.20 1.02 -3.21
N MET A 32 0.41 0.05 -2.53
CA MET A 32 0.40 -0.06 -1.07
C MET A 32 0.98 1.20 -0.42
N GLY A 33 2.11 1.70 -0.91
CA GLY A 33 2.74 2.93 -0.44
C GLY A 33 1.83 4.16 -0.62
N LEU A 34 1.15 4.27 -1.76
CA LEU A 34 0.18 5.34 -2.02
C LEU A 34 -1.04 5.23 -1.09
N LEU A 35 -1.58 4.04 -0.86
CA LEU A 35 -2.71 3.83 0.05
C LEU A 35 -2.36 4.19 1.49
N TYR A 36 -1.20 3.76 1.99
CA TYR A 36 -0.73 4.13 3.33
C TYR A 36 -0.41 5.63 3.44
N GLY A 37 0.25 6.20 2.43
CA GLY A 37 0.56 7.63 2.39
C GLY A 37 -0.70 8.50 2.37
N LEU A 38 -1.68 8.15 1.53
CA LEU A 38 -2.98 8.82 1.48
C LEU A 38 -3.73 8.66 2.79
N GLY A 39 -3.75 7.45 3.38
CA GLY A 39 -4.37 7.22 4.69
C GLY A 39 -3.77 8.10 5.78
N ALA A 40 -2.43 8.17 5.84
CA ALA A 40 -1.73 9.03 6.79
C ALA A 40 -2.02 10.51 6.55
N LEU A 41 -2.08 10.96 5.29
CA LEU A 41 -2.43 12.34 4.93
C LEU A 41 -3.86 12.69 5.35
N VAL A 42 -4.83 11.83 5.04
CA VAL A 42 -6.24 12.00 5.40
C VAL A 42 -6.37 12.08 6.93
N TYR A 43 -5.77 11.14 7.66
CA TYR A 43 -5.74 11.11 9.11
C TYR A 43 -5.14 12.39 9.72
N ALA A 44 -3.97 12.83 9.22
CA ALA A 44 -3.26 13.99 9.74
C ALA A 44 -4.00 15.32 9.45
N THR A 45 -4.63 15.43 8.28
CA THR A 45 -5.31 16.65 7.84
C THR A 45 -6.75 16.77 8.35
N ARG A 46 -7.31 15.68 8.90
CA ARG A 46 -8.70 15.57 9.38
C ARG A 46 -9.72 15.92 8.30
N ILE A 47 -9.44 15.54 7.06
CA ILE A 47 -10.36 15.72 5.93
C ILE A 47 -11.22 14.45 5.82
N PRO A 48 -12.55 14.53 5.69
CA PRO A 48 -13.36 15.71 5.36
C PRO A 48 -13.99 16.46 6.54
N GLU A 49 -13.91 15.96 7.78
CA GLU A 49 -14.58 16.55 8.95
C GLU A 49 -14.11 17.97 9.28
N ARG A 50 -12.89 18.32 8.89
CA ARG A 50 -12.36 19.69 8.95
C ARG A 50 -13.17 20.67 8.10
N TRP A 51 -13.72 20.23 6.97
CA TRP A 51 -14.45 21.09 6.05
C TRP A 51 -15.93 21.21 6.39
N MET A 52 -16.51 20.19 7.04
CA MET A 52 -17.92 20.18 7.42
C MET A 52 -18.09 19.69 8.86
N PRO A 53 -17.79 20.56 9.86
CA PRO A 53 -17.97 20.22 11.27
C PRO A 53 -19.42 19.76 11.54
N GLY A 54 -19.58 18.67 12.31
CA GLY A 54 -20.89 18.11 12.66
C GLY A 54 -21.52 17.21 11.61
N LYS A 55 -20.96 17.10 10.39
CA LYS A 55 -21.53 16.26 9.32
C LYS A 55 -21.02 14.82 9.32
N PHE A 56 -19.83 14.59 9.87
CA PHE A 56 -19.16 13.28 9.84
C PHE A 56 -18.98 12.67 11.24
N ASP A 57 -19.85 13.04 12.19
CA ASP A 57 -19.70 12.66 13.60
C ASP A 57 -19.89 11.15 13.82
N ILE A 58 -20.68 10.48 12.98
CA ILE A 58 -20.96 9.03 13.07
C ILE A 58 -20.16 8.26 12.03
N ALA A 59 -20.12 8.73 10.78
CA ALA A 59 -19.54 8.02 9.65
C ALA A 59 -18.80 8.95 8.69
N GLY A 60 -17.72 8.46 8.09
CA GLY A 60 -16.98 9.12 7.00
C GLY A 60 -15.90 10.11 7.45
N HIS A 61 -15.63 10.24 8.75
CA HIS A 61 -14.51 11.06 9.24
C HIS A 61 -13.15 10.42 8.93
N SER A 62 -12.09 11.22 8.92
CA SER A 62 -10.75 10.87 8.48
C SER A 62 -10.19 9.58 9.10
N HIS A 63 -10.48 9.32 10.38
CA HIS A 63 -10.04 8.11 11.07
C HIS A 63 -10.68 6.83 10.50
N GLN A 64 -11.96 6.88 10.11
CA GLN A 64 -12.61 5.74 9.45
C GLN A 64 -12.07 5.55 8.04
N LEU A 65 -11.86 6.64 7.29
CA LEU A 65 -11.24 6.57 5.97
C LEU A 65 -9.81 6.02 6.04
N PHE A 66 -9.05 6.40 7.06
CA PHE A 66 -7.73 5.84 7.34
C PHE A 66 -7.79 4.33 7.53
N HIS A 67 -8.71 3.81 8.35
CA HIS A 67 -8.88 2.36 8.52
C HIS A 67 -9.21 1.65 7.20
N VAL A 68 -10.11 2.21 6.38
CA VAL A 68 -10.45 1.64 5.06
C VAL A 68 -9.20 1.58 4.17
N LEU A 69 -8.41 2.66 4.13
CA LEU A 69 -7.18 2.72 3.33
C LEU A 69 -6.10 1.75 3.86
N VAL A 70 -6.00 1.55 5.17
CA VAL A 70 -5.10 0.56 5.78
C VAL A 70 -5.50 -0.86 5.39
N VAL A 71 -6.80 -1.20 5.40
CA VAL A 71 -7.30 -2.50 4.95
C VAL A 71 -7.04 -2.71 3.47
N ALA A 72 -7.26 -1.68 2.63
CA ALA A 72 -6.92 -1.74 1.21
C ALA A 72 -5.41 -1.96 1.00
N GLY A 73 -4.56 -1.25 1.76
CA GLY A 73 -3.11 -1.43 1.76
C GLY A 73 -2.71 -2.87 2.11
N ALA A 74 -3.28 -3.43 3.19
CA ALA A 74 -3.05 -4.81 3.58
C ALA A 74 -3.52 -5.81 2.50
N PHE A 75 -4.63 -5.54 1.84
CA PHE A 75 -5.10 -6.37 0.71
C PHE A 75 -4.14 -6.31 -0.48
N THR A 76 -3.63 -5.13 -0.84
CA THR A 76 -2.61 -5.01 -1.90
C THR A 76 -1.32 -5.73 -1.55
N HIS A 77 -0.90 -5.68 -0.28
CA HIS A 77 0.23 -6.43 0.23
C HIS A 77 0.01 -7.95 0.12
N TYR A 78 -1.17 -8.44 0.49
CA TYR A 78 -1.55 -9.84 0.33
C TYR A 78 -1.49 -10.30 -1.13
N ARG A 79 -2.00 -9.47 -2.06
CA ARG A 79 -1.93 -9.76 -3.51
C ARG A 79 -0.49 -9.85 -4.00
N ALA A 80 0.40 -8.95 -3.57
CA ALA A 80 1.83 -9.05 -3.87
C ALA A 80 2.43 -10.36 -3.34
N GLY A 81 2.09 -10.75 -2.11
CA GLY A 81 2.52 -12.01 -1.50
C GLY A 81 2.10 -13.25 -2.31
N LEU A 82 0.89 -13.26 -2.88
CA LEU A 82 0.45 -14.35 -3.76
C LEU A 82 1.26 -14.41 -5.07
N VAL A 83 1.66 -13.26 -5.63
CA VAL A 83 2.53 -13.23 -6.82
C VAL A 83 3.92 -13.77 -6.47
N TYR A 84 4.50 -13.34 -5.35
CA TYR A 84 5.77 -13.89 -4.87
C TYR A 84 5.70 -15.40 -4.62
N LEU A 85 4.62 -15.89 -4.02
CA LEU A 85 4.41 -17.31 -3.77
C LEU A 85 4.37 -18.10 -5.09
N LYS A 86 3.61 -17.62 -6.08
CA LYS A 86 3.54 -18.23 -7.40
C LYS A 86 4.90 -18.22 -8.11
N TRP A 87 5.65 -17.12 -8.01
CA TRP A 87 6.97 -17.01 -8.62
C TRP A 87 7.93 -18.06 -8.06
N ARG A 88 7.96 -18.19 -6.73
CA ARG A 88 8.73 -19.23 -6.02
C ARG A 88 8.34 -20.64 -6.47
N ASP A 89 7.04 -20.91 -6.62
CA ASP A 89 6.55 -22.23 -7.01
C ASP A 89 6.91 -22.61 -8.46
N ILE A 90 7.15 -21.63 -9.34
CA ILE A 90 7.54 -21.84 -10.75
C ILE A 90 9.05 -21.97 -10.91
N GLU A 91 9.83 -21.03 -10.36
CA GLU A 91 11.29 -21.02 -10.53
C GLU A 91 12.00 -22.08 -9.68
N GLY A 92 11.34 -22.54 -8.61
CA GLY A 92 12.00 -23.33 -7.58
C GLY A 92 12.98 -22.48 -6.76
N CYS A 93 13.64 -23.12 -5.81
CA CYS A 93 14.74 -22.53 -5.04
C CYS A 93 16.08 -22.92 -5.64
#